data_AF-A0AA38YM34-F1
#
_entry.id   AF-A0AA38YM34-F1
#
_cell.length_a   1.000
_cell.length_b   1.000
_cell.length_c   1.000
_cell.angle_alpha   90.00
_cell.angle_beta   90.00
_cell.angle_gamma   90.00
#
_symmetry.space_group_name_H-M   'P 1'
#
loop_
_entity.id
_entity.type
_entity.pdbx_description
1 polymer ?
#
loop_
_entity_poly.entity_id
_entity_poly.type
_entity_poly.pdbx_seq_one_letter_code
_entity_poly.pdbx_strand_id
1 'polypeptide(L)'
;MVDRYWIAFFAVFVYLVRVFEASVGDADPLYRACVEQCEKTGCVGERCFPHCKFPSDGAVVDSPWYLQEPLYLRWKQWDCQSDCRYYCMLDREKEREALGNGPVKYHGKWPFKRVYGIQEPASVALSALNLAMQFHGWLSFFILLNYKLPLKPNKKAYYEYTCLWHIYGLLSMNSWFWSAVFHSRDVDLTEKLDYSSAVALLGFSLILAILRSFNVRVEAARVMVSAPLLAFVTTHILYLNFYKFDYGIITFFHTLLCDPQAMH
;
A
#
# COMPACT_ATOMS: atom_id res chain seq x y z
N MET A 1 -12.33 39.60 8.22
CA MET A 1 -12.70 38.34 8.91
C MET A 1 -12.03 37.09 8.34
N VAL A 2 -11.27 37.19 7.24
CA VAL A 2 -10.64 36.03 6.55
C VAL A 2 -9.25 35.69 7.13
N ASP A 3 -8.47 36.65 7.63
CA ASP A 3 -7.10 36.42 8.12
C ASP A 3 -6.98 35.51 9.35
N ARG A 4 -7.96 35.57 10.27
CA ARG A 4 -7.92 34.79 11.51
C ARG A 4 -8.08 33.29 11.27
N TYR A 5 -8.81 32.91 10.23
CA TYR A 5 -9.00 31.52 9.83
C TYR A 5 -7.76 30.93 9.16
N TRP A 6 -7.02 31.73 8.38
CA TRP A 6 -5.74 31.30 7.81
C TRP A 6 -4.66 31.12 8.87
N ILE A 7 -4.57 32.02 9.84
CA ILE A 7 -3.63 31.87 10.96
C ILE A 7 -3.98 30.65 11.82
N ALA A 8 -5.27 30.42 12.10
CA ALA A 8 -5.72 29.22 12.80
C ALA A 8 -5.47 27.94 11.98
N PHE A 9 -5.68 27.98 10.67
CA PHE A 9 -5.39 26.87 9.77
C PHE A 9 -3.90 26.55 9.71
N PHE A 10 -3.02 27.56 9.61
CA PHE A 10 -1.57 27.38 9.65
C PHE A 10 -1.10 26.90 11.02
N ALA A 11 -1.67 27.41 12.12
CA ALA A 11 -1.33 26.94 13.46
C ALA A 11 -1.76 25.48 13.69
N VAL A 12 -2.96 25.10 13.20
CA VAL A 12 -3.44 23.70 13.23
C VAL A 12 -2.61 22.83 12.29
N PHE A 13 -2.24 23.32 11.10
CA PHE A 13 -1.39 22.61 10.16
C PHE A 13 0.01 22.37 10.75
N VAL A 14 0.64 23.37 11.36
CA VAL A 14 1.92 23.25 12.06
C VAL A 14 1.81 22.32 13.27
N TYR A 15 0.69 22.32 13.99
CA TYR A 15 0.44 21.36 15.08
C TYR A 15 0.21 19.92 14.58
N LEU A 16 -0.30 19.77 13.35
CA LEU A 16 -0.51 18.48 12.68
C LEU A 16 0.75 17.96 11.96
N VAL A 17 1.73 18.83 11.68
CA VAL A 17 3.08 18.42 11.25
C VAL A 17 3.78 17.82 12.46
N ARG A 18 3.43 16.56 12.76
CA ARG A 18 4.21 15.74 13.67
C ARG A 18 5.58 15.53 13.03
N VAL A 19 6.63 15.69 13.85
CA VAL A 19 7.95 15.16 13.53
C VAL A 19 7.77 13.66 13.34
N PHE A 20 7.99 13.19 12.11
CA PHE A 20 7.96 11.77 11.81
C PHE A 20 9.27 11.17 12.34
N GLU A 21 9.23 10.63 13.56
CA GLU A 21 10.33 9.81 14.04
C GLU A 21 10.46 8.57 13.15
N ALA A 22 11.69 8.27 12.74
CA ALA A 22 12.01 6.98 12.13
C ALA A 22 11.54 5.86 13.06
N SER A 23 11.17 4.72 12.48
CA SER A 23 10.63 3.61 13.27
C SER A 23 11.62 3.24 14.39
N VAL A 24 11.13 2.98 15.60
CA VAL A 24 12.00 2.69 16.77
C VAL A 24 12.98 1.54 16.48
N GLY A 25 12.54 0.52 15.74
CA GLY A 25 13.41 -0.58 15.28
C GLY A 25 14.46 -0.14 14.26
N ASP A 26 14.17 0.84 13.40
CA ASP A 26 15.12 1.38 12.42
C ASP A 26 16.23 2.20 13.06
N ALA A 27 16.01 2.70 14.30
CA ALA A 27 17.02 3.39 15.09
C ALA A 27 17.94 2.43 15.86
N ASP A 28 17.60 1.13 15.95
CA ASP A 28 18.38 0.15 16.71
C ASP A 28 19.73 -0.13 16.00
N PRO A 29 20.88 0.17 16.63
CA PRO A 29 22.19 -0.01 16.02
C PRO A 29 22.51 -1.49 15.72
N LEU A 30 21.99 -2.43 16.52
CA LEU A 30 22.20 -3.87 16.29
C LEU A 30 21.43 -4.34 15.06
N TYR A 31 20.22 -3.82 14.87
CA TYR A 31 19.44 -4.08 13.66
C TYR A 31 20.17 -3.56 12.41
N ARG A 32 20.65 -2.31 12.43
CA ARG A 32 21.40 -1.71 11.31
C ARG A 32 22.65 -2.50 10.97
N ALA A 33 23.44 -2.88 11.98
CA ALA A 33 24.65 -3.66 11.79
C ALA A 33 24.35 -5.03 11.16
N CYS A 34 23.28 -5.70 11.60
CA CYS A 34 22.84 -6.97 11.01
C CYS A 34 22.46 -6.80 9.53
N VAL A 35 21.67 -5.78 9.19
CA VAL A 35 21.25 -5.53 7.80
C VAL A 35 22.45 -5.22 6.92
N GLU A 36 23.36 -4.35 7.36
CA GLU A 36 24.57 -4.02 6.60
C GLU A 36 25.48 -5.25 6.40
N GLN A 37 25.63 -6.08 7.43
CA GLN A 37 26.40 -7.31 7.32
C GLN A 37 25.74 -8.30 6.36
N CYS A 38 24.43 -8.50 6.45
CA CYS A 38 23.69 -9.40 5.57
C CYS A 38 23.71 -8.93 4.12
N GLU A 39 23.62 -7.62 3.86
CA GLU A 39 23.76 -7.08 2.51
C GLU A 39 25.17 -7.28 1.94
N LYS A 40 26.21 -7.50 2.77
CA LYS A 40 27.57 -7.81 2.29
C LYS A 40 27.82 -9.32 2.15
N THR A 41 27.34 -10.11 3.10
CA THR A 41 27.63 -11.55 3.18
C THR A 41 26.57 -12.43 2.52
N GLY A 42 25.37 -11.89 2.32
CA GLY A 42 24.17 -12.62 1.92
C GLY A 42 23.63 -13.56 3.00
N CYS A 43 24.05 -13.41 4.27
CA CYS A 43 23.69 -14.31 5.36
C CYS A 43 23.31 -13.58 6.66
N VAL A 44 22.32 -14.13 7.38
CA VAL A 44 21.97 -13.78 8.77
C VAL A 44 22.20 -15.00 9.66
N GLY A 45 23.29 -14.97 10.43
CA GLY A 45 23.75 -16.14 11.20
C GLY A 45 24.05 -17.33 10.29
N GLU A 46 23.40 -18.47 10.52
CA GLU A 46 23.54 -19.68 9.69
C GLU A 46 22.65 -19.67 8.43
N ARG A 47 21.75 -18.70 8.29
CA ARG A 47 20.82 -18.60 7.15
C ARG A 47 21.45 -17.77 6.04
N CYS A 48 21.80 -18.41 4.94
CA CYS A 48 22.34 -17.74 3.74
C CYS A 48 21.32 -17.75 2.60
N PHE A 49 21.23 -16.63 1.89
CA PHE A 49 20.29 -16.41 0.79
C PHE A 49 21.01 -16.55 -0.56
N PRO A 50 20.72 -17.58 -1.37
CA PRO A 50 21.43 -17.82 -2.62
C PRO A 50 21.29 -16.68 -3.66
N HIS A 51 20.20 -15.91 -3.57
CA HIS A 51 19.89 -14.77 -4.44
C HIS A 51 20.60 -13.47 -4.00
N CYS A 52 21.24 -13.45 -2.82
CA CYS A 52 22.07 -12.34 -2.33
C CYS A 52 23.50 -12.37 -2.87
N LYS A 53 23.81 -13.19 -3.89
CA LYS A 53 25.15 -13.24 -4.47
C LYS A 53 25.40 -11.98 -5.29
N PHE A 54 26.15 -11.05 -4.71
CA PHE A 54 26.73 -9.94 -5.45
C PHE A 54 27.82 -10.52 -6.36
N PRO A 55 27.82 -10.22 -7.67
CA PRO A 55 28.93 -10.60 -8.52
C PRO A 55 30.17 -9.85 -8.02
N SER A 56 31.04 -10.57 -7.32
CA SER A 56 32.40 -10.12 -7.07
C SER A 56 33.06 -9.94 -8.43
N ASP A 57 33.49 -8.72 -8.71
CA ASP A 57 34.26 -8.31 -9.88
C ASP A 57 33.54 -8.35 -11.24
N GLY A 58 33.07 -7.17 -11.68
CA GLY A 58 33.25 -6.66 -13.06
C GLY A 58 32.91 -7.54 -14.28
N ALA A 59 32.26 -8.69 -14.15
CA ALA A 59 31.98 -9.59 -15.25
C ALA A 59 30.60 -9.28 -15.85
N VAL A 60 30.53 -8.19 -16.61
CA VAL A 60 29.56 -8.09 -17.70
C VAL A 60 30.14 -8.88 -18.87
N VAL A 61 29.85 -10.19 -18.94
CA VAL A 61 30.00 -10.95 -20.19
C VAL A 61 28.85 -11.95 -20.30
N ASP A 62 27.89 -11.62 -21.17
CA ASP A 62 27.03 -12.51 -21.95
C ASP A 62 26.48 -13.78 -21.26
N SER A 63 25.47 -13.60 -20.41
CA SER A 63 24.55 -14.71 -20.11
C SER A 63 23.51 -14.82 -21.22
N PRO A 64 23.36 -15.99 -21.86
CA PRO A 64 22.34 -16.19 -22.89
C PRO A 64 20.93 -15.86 -22.40
N TRP A 65 20.13 -15.22 -23.25
CA TRP A 65 18.77 -14.73 -22.96
C TRP A 65 17.80 -15.80 -22.40
N TYR A 66 18.09 -17.09 -22.58
CA TYR A 66 17.31 -18.21 -22.08
C TYR A 66 17.63 -18.65 -20.63
N LEU A 67 18.66 -18.07 -20.00
CA LEU A 67 18.94 -18.23 -18.56
C LEU A 67 18.28 -17.14 -17.70
N GLN A 68 17.50 -16.24 -18.31
CA GLN A 68 16.65 -15.34 -17.54
C GLN A 68 15.62 -16.18 -16.79
N GLU A 69 15.67 -16.09 -15.45
CA GLU A 69 14.68 -16.72 -14.61
C GLU A 69 13.27 -16.29 -15.06
N PRO A 70 12.33 -17.25 -15.22
CA PRO A 70 10.95 -16.95 -15.50
C PRO A 70 10.40 -15.85 -14.58
N LEU A 71 9.61 -14.94 -15.13
CA LEU A 71 9.03 -13.82 -14.37
C LEU A 71 8.28 -14.27 -13.10
N TYR A 72 7.70 -15.47 -13.11
CA TYR A 72 7.04 -16.05 -11.93
C TYR A 72 8.02 -16.48 -10.82
N LEU A 73 9.23 -16.92 -11.16
CA LEU A 73 10.29 -17.22 -10.19
C LEU A 73 10.89 -15.94 -9.64
N ARG A 74 11.11 -14.93 -10.47
CA ARG A 74 11.52 -13.59 -10.05
C ARG A 74 10.49 -12.90 -9.15
N TRP A 75 9.20 -13.14 -9.40
CA TRP A 75 8.12 -12.71 -8.50
C TRP A 75 8.13 -13.49 -7.18
N LYS A 76 8.53 -14.76 -7.16
CA LYS A 76 8.55 -15.59 -5.94
C LYS A 76 9.77 -15.32 -5.05
N GLN A 77 10.90 -14.96 -5.64
CA GLN A 77 12.14 -14.66 -4.93
C GLN A 77 12.06 -13.26 -4.32
N TRP A 78 12.35 -13.13 -3.02
CA TRP A 78 12.45 -11.83 -2.37
C TRP A 78 13.77 -11.15 -2.79
N ASP A 79 13.79 -9.81 -2.77
CA ASP A 79 15.04 -9.10 -2.98
C ASP A 79 15.96 -9.30 -1.77
N CYS A 80 17.27 -9.36 -2.01
CA CYS A 80 18.25 -9.60 -0.95
C CYS A 80 18.09 -8.66 0.25
N GLN A 81 17.91 -7.36 -0.03
CA GLN A 81 17.67 -6.34 0.98
C GLN A 81 16.41 -6.62 1.81
N SER A 82 15.33 -7.08 1.17
CA SER A 82 14.06 -7.38 1.82
C SER A 82 14.16 -8.60 2.74
N ASP A 83 14.92 -9.61 2.37
CA ASP A 83 15.19 -10.78 3.22
C ASP A 83 16.13 -10.44 4.38
N CYS A 84 17.21 -9.69 4.13
CA CYS A 84 18.10 -9.21 5.18
C CYS A 84 17.33 -8.40 6.24
N ARG A 85 16.54 -7.40 5.82
CA ARG A 85 15.71 -6.60 6.73
C ARG A 85 14.73 -7.45 7.54
N TYR A 86 14.11 -8.45 6.89
CA TYR A 86 13.13 -9.32 7.53
C TYR A 86 13.75 -10.25 8.58
N TYR A 87 14.84 -10.95 8.24
CA TYR A 87 15.45 -11.90 9.16
C TYR A 87 16.20 -11.21 10.31
N CYS A 88 16.87 -10.09 10.06
CA CYS A 88 17.46 -9.27 11.11
C CYS A 88 16.41 -8.73 12.09
N MET A 89 15.25 -8.30 11.57
CA MET A 89 14.11 -7.88 12.40
C MET A 89 13.63 -9.03 13.30
N LEU A 90 13.43 -10.22 12.74
CA LEU A 90 12.96 -11.37 13.51
C LEU A 90 13.93 -11.79 14.63
N ASP A 91 15.23 -11.81 14.33
CA ASP A 91 16.25 -12.17 15.32
C ASP A 91 16.29 -11.13 16.44
N ARG A 92 16.20 -9.84 16.09
CA ARG A 92 16.17 -8.76 17.06
C ARG A 92 14.94 -8.81 17.96
N GLU A 93 13.77 -9.08 17.38
CA GLU A 93 12.53 -9.21 18.14
C GLU A 93 12.55 -10.41 19.08
N LYS A 94 13.20 -11.52 18.68
CA LYS A 94 13.42 -12.68 19.56
C LYS A 94 14.29 -12.33 20.77
N GLU A 95 15.34 -11.52 20.57
CA GLU A 95 16.18 -11.02 21.67
C GLU A 95 15.40 -10.08 22.60
N ARG A 96 14.59 -9.19 22.01
CA ARG A 96 13.74 -8.27 22.78
C ARG A 96 12.70 -9.01 23.61
N GLU A 97 12.05 -10.02 23.04
CA GLU A 97 11.11 -10.91 23.74
C GLU A 97 11.80 -11.64 24.89
N ALA A 98 13.02 -12.15 24.68
CA ALA A 98 13.81 -12.80 25.74
C ALA A 98 14.18 -11.85 26.90
N LEU A 99 14.29 -10.55 26.62
CA LEU A 99 14.52 -9.49 27.61
C LEU A 99 13.22 -8.92 28.22
N GLY A 100 12.05 -9.46 27.84
CA GLY A 100 10.73 -8.99 28.31
C GLY A 100 10.27 -7.67 27.69
N ASN A 101 10.92 -7.20 26.63
CA ASN A 101 10.52 -6.00 25.91
C ASN A 101 9.37 -6.29 24.93
N GLY A 102 8.46 -5.33 24.79
CA GLY A 102 7.41 -5.39 23.78
C GLY A 102 7.94 -5.23 22.35
N PRO A 103 7.15 -5.67 21.34
CA PRO A 103 7.55 -5.59 19.95
C PRO A 103 7.61 -4.15 19.46
N VAL A 104 8.47 -3.88 18.49
CA VAL A 104 8.57 -2.55 17.84
C VAL A 104 8.40 -2.65 16.34
N LYS A 105 8.12 -1.51 15.71
CA LYS A 105 8.03 -1.42 14.24
C LYS A 105 9.41 -1.26 13.62
N TYR A 106 9.60 -1.81 12.42
CA TYR A 106 10.76 -1.64 11.55
C TYR A 106 10.26 -1.24 10.16
N HIS A 107 10.79 -0.17 9.59
CA HIS A 107 10.39 0.40 8.30
C HIS A 107 8.87 0.59 8.17
N GLY A 108 8.23 1.02 9.26
CA GLY A 108 6.77 1.21 9.35
C GLY A 108 5.95 -0.08 9.56
N LYS A 109 6.59 -1.25 9.56
CA LYS A 109 5.95 -2.57 9.60
C LYS A 109 6.13 -3.24 10.97
N TRP A 110 5.16 -4.06 11.35
CA TRP A 110 5.26 -4.92 12.54
C TRP A 110 5.99 -6.22 12.20
N PRO A 111 6.64 -6.88 13.17
CA PRO A 111 7.46 -8.07 12.95
C PRO A 111 6.59 -9.34 12.81
N PHE A 112 5.84 -9.43 11.72
CA PHE A 112 5.04 -10.60 11.41
C PHE A 112 5.88 -11.74 10.85
N LYS A 113 5.59 -12.98 11.26
CA LYS A 113 6.23 -14.17 10.69
C LYS A 113 5.54 -14.54 9.39
N ARG A 114 6.30 -14.58 8.30
CA ARG A 114 5.88 -15.09 6.99
C ARG A 114 5.50 -16.57 7.09
N VAL A 115 4.40 -16.97 6.47
CA VAL A 115 3.92 -18.36 6.43
C VAL A 115 3.70 -18.76 4.96
N TYR A 116 4.35 -19.83 4.49
CA TYR A 116 4.32 -20.28 3.09
C TYR A 116 4.65 -19.17 2.05
N GLY A 117 5.47 -18.19 2.42
CA GLY A 117 5.83 -17.05 1.56
C GLY A 117 4.84 -15.89 1.56
N ILE A 118 3.75 -15.97 2.32
CA ILE A 118 2.80 -14.87 2.56
C ILE A 118 3.30 -14.01 3.71
N GLN A 119 3.35 -12.69 3.51
CA GLN A 119 3.79 -11.73 4.53
C GLN A 119 2.80 -11.61 5.69
N GLU A 120 1.51 -11.42 5.38
CA GLU A 120 0.47 -11.22 6.39
C GLU A 120 -0.73 -12.14 6.17
N PRO A 121 -0.67 -13.41 6.61
CA PRO A 121 -1.70 -14.41 6.31
C PRO A 121 -3.11 -14.03 6.76
N ALA A 122 -3.23 -13.40 7.93
CA ALA A 122 -4.51 -12.94 8.45
C ALA A 122 -5.11 -11.81 7.60
N SER A 123 -4.30 -10.81 7.24
CA SER A 123 -4.71 -9.70 6.38
C SER A 123 -5.13 -10.18 4.99
N VAL A 124 -4.39 -11.14 4.41
CA VAL A 124 -4.75 -11.78 3.13
C VAL A 124 -6.10 -12.50 3.24
N ALA A 125 -6.30 -13.31 4.29
CA ALA A 125 -7.55 -14.04 4.49
C ALA A 125 -8.75 -13.09 4.65
N LEU A 126 -8.61 -12.04 5.46
CA LEU A 126 -9.66 -11.04 5.66
C LEU A 126 -9.96 -10.26 4.38
N SER A 127 -8.93 -9.93 3.58
CA SER A 127 -9.10 -9.25 2.30
C SER A 127 -9.81 -10.14 1.27
N ALA A 128 -9.44 -11.42 1.20
CA ALA A 128 -10.09 -12.40 0.33
C ALA A 128 -11.56 -12.65 0.72
N LEU A 129 -11.86 -12.70 2.03
CA LEU A 129 -13.24 -12.79 2.52
C LEU A 129 -14.04 -11.54 2.14
N ASN A 130 -13.48 -10.34 2.29
CA ASN A 130 -14.13 -9.12 1.85
C ASN A 130 -14.39 -9.12 0.34
N LEU A 131 -13.41 -9.54 -0.47
CA LEU A 131 -13.58 -9.69 -1.91
C LEU A 131 -14.74 -10.63 -2.25
N ALA A 132 -14.81 -11.79 -1.60
CA ALA A 132 -15.88 -12.76 -1.80
C ALA A 132 -17.26 -12.18 -1.44
N MET A 133 -17.36 -11.44 -0.34
CA MET A 133 -18.59 -10.77 0.07
C MET A 133 -19.03 -9.69 -0.92
N GLN A 134 -18.09 -8.88 -1.43
CA GLN A 134 -18.39 -7.86 -2.45
C GLN A 134 -18.84 -8.50 -3.77
N PHE A 135 -18.18 -9.58 -4.20
CA PHE A 135 -18.58 -10.34 -5.38
C PHE A 135 -19.99 -10.92 -5.22
N HIS A 136 -20.27 -11.55 -4.08
CA HIS A 136 -21.59 -12.09 -3.79
C HIS A 136 -22.67 -11.00 -3.78
N GLY A 137 -22.40 -9.84 -3.17
CA GLY A 137 -23.30 -8.69 -3.16
C GLY A 137 -23.58 -8.15 -4.56
N TRP A 138 -22.53 -7.96 -5.37
CA TRP A 138 -22.65 -7.50 -6.75
C TRP A 138 -23.44 -8.48 -7.62
N LEU A 139 -23.15 -9.79 -7.52
CA LEU A 139 -23.87 -10.84 -8.25
C LEU A 139 -25.34 -10.90 -7.85
N SER A 140 -25.64 -10.81 -6.56
CA SER A 140 -27.03 -10.78 -6.05
C SER A 140 -27.80 -9.58 -6.62
N PHE A 141 -27.15 -8.41 -6.66
CA PHE A 141 -27.72 -7.20 -7.25
C PHE A 141 -27.93 -7.33 -8.77
N PHE A 142 -26.96 -7.89 -9.48
CA PHE A 142 -27.05 -8.19 -10.91
C PHE A 142 -28.23 -9.13 -11.22
N ILE A 143 -28.38 -10.21 -10.45
CA ILE A 143 -29.49 -11.16 -10.63
C ILE A 143 -30.84 -10.49 -10.35
N LEU A 144 -30.94 -9.71 -9.27
CA LEU A 144 -32.15 -8.96 -8.93
C LEU A 144 -32.61 -8.06 -10.09
N LEU A 145 -31.68 -7.32 -10.69
CA LEU A 145 -31.97 -6.40 -11.79
C LEU A 145 -32.39 -7.08 -13.08
N ASN A 146 -31.75 -8.21 -13.44
CA ASN A 146 -31.98 -8.86 -14.72
C ASN A 146 -33.13 -9.88 -14.70
N TYR A 147 -33.39 -10.52 -13.56
CA TYR A 147 -34.30 -11.66 -13.49
C TYR A 147 -35.54 -11.44 -12.61
N LYS A 148 -35.48 -10.53 -11.63
CA LYS A 148 -36.59 -10.36 -10.66
C LYS A 148 -37.35 -9.05 -10.79
N LEU A 149 -36.72 -8.00 -11.34
CA LEU A 149 -37.37 -6.71 -11.53
C LEU A 149 -38.02 -6.62 -12.92
N PRO A 150 -39.26 -6.12 -13.02
CA PRO A 150 -39.92 -5.92 -14.31
C PRO A 150 -39.16 -4.84 -15.11
N LEU A 151 -38.81 -5.17 -16.36
CA LEU A 151 -38.21 -4.22 -17.28
C LEU A 151 -39.21 -3.09 -17.58
N LYS A 152 -38.76 -1.83 -17.56
CA LYS A 152 -39.60 -0.70 -18.01
C LYS A 152 -39.95 -0.91 -19.50
N PRO A 153 -41.12 -0.44 -19.97
CA PRO A 153 -41.54 -0.54 -21.38
C PRO A 153 -40.49 0.01 -22.37
N ASN A 154 -39.64 0.94 -21.91
CA ASN A 154 -38.60 1.59 -22.68
C ASN A 154 -37.21 0.91 -22.61
N LYS A 155 -37.11 -0.35 -22.18
CA LYS A 155 -35.85 -1.12 -21.99
C LYS A 155 -34.78 -0.47 -21.08
N LYS A 156 -35.13 0.59 -20.35
CA LYS A 156 -34.23 1.22 -19.36
C LYS A 156 -34.26 0.47 -18.04
N ALA A 157 -33.14 0.46 -17.31
CA ALA A 157 -33.04 -0.11 -15.97
C ALA A 157 -34.13 0.49 -15.06
N TYR A 158 -34.80 -0.35 -14.27
CA TYR A 158 -35.84 0.09 -13.33
C TYR A 158 -35.28 1.10 -12.31
N TYR A 159 -34.05 0.83 -11.86
CA TYR A 159 -33.31 1.67 -10.94
C TYR A 159 -32.29 2.55 -11.67
N GLU A 160 -32.41 3.88 -11.49
CA GLU A 160 -31.64 4.87 -12.25
C GLU A 160 -30.14 4.90 -11.91
N TYR A 161 -29.77 4.45 -10.72
CA TYR A 161 -28.37 4.41 -10.26
C TYR A 161 -27.71 3.05 -10.55
N THR A 162 -28.35 2.17 -11.33
CA THR A 162 -27.84 0.83 -11.65
C THR A 162 -26.40 0.85 -12.15
N CYS A 163 -26.07 1.75 -13.09
CA CYS A 163 -24.70 1.87 -13.63
C CYS A 163 -23.69 2.21 -12.53
N LEU A 164 -24.02 3.15 -11.64
CA LEU A 164 -23.13 3.55 -10.55
C LEU A 164 -22.86 2.42 -9.57
N TRP A 165 -23.86 1.58 -9.26
CA TRP A 165 -23.66 0.43 -8.38
C TRP A 165 -22.81 -0.68 -9.02
N HIS A 166 -22.87 -0.86 -10.34
CA HIS A 166 -21.96 -1.77 -11.02
C HIS A 166 -20.52 -1.26 -10.96
N ILE A 167 -20.30 0.04 -11.18
CA ILE A 167 -18.98 0.66 -11.05
C ILE A 167 -18.46 0.53 -9.62
N TYR A 168 -19.31 0.79 -8.60
CA TYR A 168 -18.95 0.60 -7.19
C TYR A 168 -18.51 -0.84 -6.91
N GLY A 169 -19.29 -1.83 -7.36
CA GLY A 169 -18.97 -3.24 -7.14
C GLY A 169 -17.63 -3.63 -7.79
N LEU A 170 -17.38 -3.19 -9.02
CA LEU A 170 -16.11 -3.43 -9.72
C LEU A 170 -14.93 -2.77 -9.01
N LEU A 171 -15.06 -1.50 -8.61
CA LEU A 171 -14.01 -0.79 -7.88
C LEU A 171 -13.74 -1.41 -6.51
N SER A 172 -14.79 -1.87 -5.81
CA SER A 172 -14.64 -2.52 -4.51
C SER A 172 -13.94 -3.86 -4.65
N MET A 173 -14.34 -4.70 -5.61
CA MET A 173 -13.65 -5.95 -5.88
C MET A 173 -12.19 -5.72 -6.30
N ASN A 174 -11.91 -4.72 -7.13
CA ASN A 174 -10.54 -4.36 -7.49
C ASN A 174 -9.71 -3.95 -6.27
N SER A 175 -10.28 -3.15 -5.35
CA SER A 175 -9.59 -2.72 -4.14
C SER A 175 -9.24 -3.89 -3.21
N TRP A 176 -10.20 -4.78 -2.93
CA TRP A 176 -9.92 -5.93 -2.06
C TRP A 176 -9.01 -6.97 -2.71
N PHE A 177 -9.03 -7.07 -4.04
CA PHE A 177 -8.07 -7.89 -4.78
C PHE A 177 -6.65 -7.37 -4.60
N TRP A 178 -6.40 -6.08 -4.84
CA TRP A 178 -5.07 -5.49 -4.68
C TRP A 178 -4.61 -5.48 -3.22
N SER A 179 -5.53 -5.30 -2.26
CA SER A 179 -5.22 -5.45 -0.83
C SER A 179 -4.77 -6.88 -0.48
N ALA A 180 -5.47 -7.91 -0.98
CA ALA A 180 -5.04 -9.29 -0.78
C ALA A 180 -3.68 -9.57 -1.43
N VAL A 181 -3.42 -9.04 -2.62
CA VAL A 181 -2.12 -9.18 -3.31
C VAL A 181 -1.00 -8.47 -2.54
N PHE A 182 -1.23 -7.24 -2.08
CA PHE A 182 -0.27 -6.46 -1.29
C PHE A 182 0.10 -7.15 0.03
N HIS A 183 -0.89 -7.58 0.81
CA HIS A 183 -0.64 -8.32 2.05
C HIS A 183 0.01 -9.69 1.83
N SER A 184 -0.14 -10.26 0.62
CA SER A 184 0.57 -11.49 0.25
C SER A 184 2.04 -11.22 -0.03
N ARG A 185 2.31 -10.17 -0.81
CA ARG A 185 3.63 -9.76 -1.23
C ARG A 185 3.70 -8.25 -1.40
N ASP A 186 4.46 -7.66 -0.52
CA ASP A 186 4.67 -6.24 -0.39
C ASP A 186 5.89 -5.82 -1.23
N VAL A 187 5.61 -5.22 -2.39
CA VAL A 187 6.60 -4.63 -3.29
C VAL A 187 6.04 -3.29 -3.77
N ASP A 188 6.91 -2.36 -4.19
CA ASP A 188 6.51 -1.00 -4.59
C ASP A 188 5.31 -0.97 -5.55
N LEU A 189 5.24 -1.93 -6.47
CA LEU A 189 4.11 -2.03 -7.41
C LEU A 189 2.80 -2.41 -6.71
N THR A 190 2.81 -3.43 -5.84
CA THR A 190 1.59 -3.90 -5.16
C THR A 190 1.12 -2.89 -4.13
N GLU A 191 2.04 -2.20 -3.45
CA GLU A 191 1.76 -1.09 -2.55
C GLU A 191 1.04 0.05 -3.29
N LYS A 192 1.61 0.50 -4.42
CA LYS A 192 1.02 1.56 -5.23
C LYS A 192 -0.37 1.19 -5.74
N LEU A 193 -0.56 -0.04 -6.19
CA LEU A 193 -1.84 -0.50 -6.71
C LEU A 193 -2.90 -0.64 -5.61
N ASP A 194 -2.53 -1.13 -4.41
CA ASP A 194 -3.43 -1.20 -3.27
C ASP A 194 -3.91 0.21 -2.87
N TYR A 195 -2.98 1.14 -2.61
CA TYR A 195 -3.34 2.51 -2.25
C TYR A 195 -4.15 3.22 -3.34
N SER A 196 -3.76 3.08 -4.61
CA SER A 196 -4.49 3.69 -5.73
C SER A 196 -5.92 3.15 -5.82
N SER A 197 -6.09 1.84 -5.65
CA SER A 197 -7.39 1.19 -5.70
C SER A 197 -8.29 1.57 -4.52
N ALA A 198 -7.73 1.70 -3.31
CA ALA A 198 -8.43 2.15 -2.13
C ALA A 198 -8.90 3.61 -2.27
N VAL A 199 -8.02 4.49 -2.75
CA VAL A 199 -8.36 5.90 -3.03
C VAL A 199 -9.45 6.01 -4.09
N ALA A 200 -9.36 5.23 -5.17
CA ALA A 200 -10.39 5.20 -6.21
C ALA A 200 -11.75 4.75 -5.65
N LEU A 201 -11.78 3.70 -4.82
CA LEU A 201 -12.99 3.22 -4.16
C LEU A 201 -13.58 4.28 -3.22
N LEU A 202 -12.76 4.91 -2.37
CA LEU A 202 -13.21 5.96 -1.44
C LEU A 202 -13.77 7.18 -2.19
N GLY A 203 -13.04 7.64 -3.21
CA GLY A 203 -13.47 8.75 -4.06
C GLY A 203 -14.79 8.48 -4.76
N PHE A 204 -14.94 7.28 -5.35
CA PHE A 204 -16.19 6.89 -5.98
C PHE A 204 -17.34 6.71 -4.97
N SER A 205 -17.04 6.19 -3.77
CA SER A 205 -18.01 6.06 -2.69
C SER A 205 -18.56 7.42 -2.25
N LEU A 206 -17.70 8.44 -2.17
CA LEU A 206 -18.11 9.83 -1.88
C LEU A 206 -19.03 10.38 -2.97
N ILE A 207 -18.68 10.18 -4.25
CA ILE A 207 -19.53 10.58 -5.38
C ILE A 207 -20.90 9.89 -5.26
N LEU A 208 -20.92 8.57 -5.09
CA LEU A 208 -22.14 7.79 -4.98
C LEU A 208 -23.00 8.24 -3.79
N ALA A 209 -22.38 8.52 -2.64
CA ALA A 209 -23.06 9.02 -1.45
C ALA A 209 -23.72 10.38 -1.70
N ILE A 210 -23.04 11.33 -2.34
CA ILE A 210 -23.60 12.65 -2.66
C ILE A 210 -24.77 12.49 -3.65
N LEU A 211 -24.57 11.78 -4.77
CA LEU A 211 -25.61 11.61 -5.79
C LEU A 211 -26.86 10.93 -5.22
N ARG A 212 -26.69 9.93 -4.35
CA ARG A 212 -27.81 9.20 -3.75
C ARG A 212 -28.49 10.01 -2.64
N SER A 213 -27.75 10.65 -1.75
CA SER A 213 -28.32 11.41 -0.62
C SER A 213 -29.10 12.64 -1.07
N PHE A 214 -28.62 13.34 -2.10
CA PHE A 214 -29.33 14.48 -2.70
C PHE A 214 -30.29 14.07 -3.83
N ASN A 215 -30.43 12.77 -4.11
CA ASN A 215 -31.28 12.22 -5.17
C ASN A 215 -31.10 12.95 -6.52
N VAL A 216 -29.85 13.15 -6.93
CA VAL A 216 -29.50 13.88 -8.15
C VAL A 216 -29.81 13.02 -9.38
N ARG A 217 -30.92 13.36 -10.06
CA ARG A 217 -31.39 12.61 -11.25
C ARG A 217 -31.00 13.25 -12.57
N VAL A 218 -30.73 14.55 -12.58
CA VAL A 218 -30.35 15.30 -13.78
C VAL A 218 -28.91 14.94 -14.17
N GLU A 219 -28.72 14.43 -15.39
CA GLU A 219 -27.41 13.96 -15.85
C GLU A 219 -26.35 15.07 -15.83
N ALA A 220 -26.71 16.29 -16.22
CA ALA A 220 -25.81 17.44 -16.15
C ALA A 220 -25.34 17.71 -14.71
N ALA A 221 -26.25 17.66 -13.73
CA ALA A 221 -25.90 17.84 -12.32
C ALA A 221 -25.03 16.69 -11.78
N ARG A 222 -25.25 15.45 -12.24
CA ARG A 222 -24.37 14.32 -11.88
C ARG A 222 -22.94 14.55 -12.36
N VAL A 223 -22.77 15.03 -13.59
CA VAL A 223 -21.45 15.34 -14.16
C VAL A 223 -20.81 16.51 -13.41
N MET A 224 -21.56 17.59 -13.14
CA MET A 224 -21.05 18.76 -12.41
C MET A 224 -20.53 18.40 -11.00
N VAL A 225 -21.19 17.47 -10.31
CA VAL A 225 -20.74 17.01 -8.98
C VAL A 225 -19.59 16.00 -9.09
N SER A 226 -19.67 15.06 -10.02
CA SER A 226 -18.71 13.95 -10.12
C SER A 226 -17.37 14.39 -10.70
N ALA A 227 -17.36 15.27 -11.72
CA ALA A 227 -16.15 15.69 -12.42
C ALA A 227 -15.06 16.30 -11.51
N PRO A 228 -15.35 17.29 -10.63
CA PRO A 228 -14.32 17.84 -9.74
C PRO A 228 -13.79 16.80 -8.75
N LEU A 229 -14.64 15.91 -8.24
CA LEU A 229 -14.22 14.84 -7.34
C LEU A 229 -13.35 13.79 -8.04
N LEU A 230 -13.72 13.40 -9.27
CA LEU A 230 -12.91 12.49 -10.10
C LEU A 230 -11.56 13.11 -10.45
N ALA A 231 -11.53 14.41 -10.79
CA ALA A 231 -10.29 15.13 -11.03
C ALA A 231 -9.40 15.11 -9.78
N PHE A 232 -9.94 15.45 -8.61
CA PHE A 232 -9.21 15.39 -7.35
C PHE A 232 -8.65 13.99 -7.05
N VAL A 233 -9.49 12.95 -7.15
CA VAL A 233 -9.09 11.55 -6.93
C VAL A 233 -7.99 11.13 -7.90
N THR A 234 -8.12 11.50 -9.17
CA THR A 234 -7.13 11.16 -10.20
C THR A 234 -5.80 11.86 -9.93
N THR A 235 -5.82 13.17 -9.64
CA THR A 235 -4.61 13.91 -9.26
C THR A 235 -3.97 13.34 -8.01
N HIS A 236 -4.76 12.91 -7.02
CA HIS A 236 -4.24 12.29 -5.81
C HIS A 236 -3.59 10.93 -6.10
N ILE A 237 -4.22 10.08 -6.92
CA ILE A 237 -3.62 8.80 -7.35
C ILE A 237 -2.31 9.06 -8.10
N LEU A 238 -2.28 10.03 -9.02
CA LEU A 238 -1.04 10.39 -9.73
C LEU A 238 0.04 10.87 -8.76
N TYR A 239 -0.32 11.69 -7.77
CA TYR A 239 0.59 12.13 -6.72
C TYR A 239 1.19 10.94 -5.95
N LEU A 240 0.36 9.98 -5.52
CA LEU A 240 0.84 8.78 -4.79
C LEU A 240 1.76 7.88 -5.65
N ASN A 241 1.54 7.82 -6.97
CA ASN A 241 2.32 6.93 -7.85
C ASN A 241 3.66 7.52 -8.31
N PHE A 242 3.66 8.82 -8.61
CA PHE A 242 4.79 9.52 -9.24
C PHE A 242 5.63 10.32 -8.25
N TYR A 243 5.03 10.82 -7.17
CA TYR A 243 5.80 11.47 -6.14
C TYR A 243 6.42 10.40 -5.26
N LYS A 244 7.75 10.32 -5.23
CA LYS A 244 8.44 9.42 -4.31
C LYS A 244 8.01 9.80 -2.90
N PHE A 245 7.35 8.89 -2.21
CA PHE A 245 7.41 8.83 -0.75
C PHE A 245 8.86 8.51 -0.39
N ASP A 246 9.76 9.49 -0.52
CA ASP A 246 11.11 9.39 -0.01
C ASP A 246 11.01 9.40 1.52
N TYR A 247 10.79 8.21 2.09
CA TYR A 247 11.11 7.93 3.48
C TYR A 247 12.62 8.18 3.76
N GLY A 248 13.45 8.35 2.71
CA GLY A 248 14.86 8.71 2.80
C GLY A 248 15.20 10.20 3.01
N ILE A 249 14.30 11.14 2.65
CA ILE A 249 14.52 12.58 2.93
C ILE A 249 14.50 12.85 4.44
N ILE A 250 13.74 12.05 5.19
CA ILE A 250 13.68 12.13 6.65
C ILE A 250 15.02 11.74 7.28
N THR A 251 15.71 10.73 6.74
CA THR A 251 17.03 10.31 7.23
C THR A 251 18.09 11.37 6.97
N PHE A 252 18.07 12.03 5.81
CA PHE A 252 19.08 13.03 5.44
C PHE A 252 18.99 14.32 6.28
N PHE A 253 17.77 14.77 6.61
CA PHE A 253 17.57 15.90 7.53
C PHE A 253 17.92 15.54 8.99
N HIS A 254 17.73 14.27 9.39
CA HIS A 254 18.08 13.83 10.74
C HIS A 254 19.60 13.73 10.97
N THR A 255 20.38 13.36 9.94
CA THR A 255 21.85 13.35 10.02
C THR A 255 22.44 14.77 10.12
N LEU A 256 21.85 15.75 9.43
CA LEU A 256 22.29 17.16 9.49
C LEU A 256 21.90 17.87 10.79
N LEU A 257 20.86 17.42 11.50
CA LEU A 257 20.41 18.03 12.75
C LEU A 257 20.93 17.31 14.02
N CYS A 258 21.41 16.08 13.91
CA CYS A 258 21.93 15.30 15.06
C CYS A 258 23.45 15.06 15.03
N ASP A 259 24.21 15.70 14.13
CA ASP A 259 25.67 15.68 14.18
C ASP A 259 26.23 17.02 14.70
N PRO A 260 26.64 17.12 15.98
CA PRO A 260 27.30 18.30 16.51
C PRO A 260 28.76 18.43 16.07
N GLN A 261 29.30 17.52 15.24
CA GLN A 261 30.70 17.53 14.80
C GLN A 261 30.93 18.06 13.38
N ALA A 262 29.88 18.43 12.63
CA ALA A 262 30.03 19.06 11.31
C ALA A 262 30.30 20.58 11.34
N MET A 263 30.56 21.15 12.52
CA MET A 263 30.97 22.54 12.70
C MET A 263 32.32 22.60 13.45
N HIS A 264 33.35 21.97 12.88
CA HIS A 264 34.75 22.30 13.10
C HIS A 264 35.57 22.04 11.84
#